data_AF-W7B6K5-F1
#
_entry.id   AF-W7B6K5-F1
#
_cell.length_a   1.000
_cell.length_b   1.000
_cell.length_c   1.000
_cell.angle_alpha   90.00
_cell.angle_beta   90.00
_cell.angle_gamma   90.00
#
_symmetry.space_group_name_H-M   'P 1'
#
loop_
_entity.id
_entity.type
_entity.pdbx_description
1 polymer ?
#
loop_
_entity_poly.entity_id
_entity_poly.type
_entity_poly.pdbx_seq_one_letter_code
_entity_poly.pdbx_strand_id
1 'polypeptide(L)'
;MKDYSISMDIGTNSVGWAVLTEDYNLIRRRMKVSGMASKASVKKNFWGVRLFDAGQVAMDTRLKRTTRRRLRRRKNRLNYLQEIFGPEMNKVDENFFARLDESYLVVDDKKNERHPIFGTIEEELSYHHDFPTIYHLRRSLADSVDKADLRLIYLALAHIVKFRGHFLIEGDLNLENTSIKKAFHDFMKCYYDDLSDSSDEMSDDAQVEAILKDKLSRSRKADELLKLFPGEKSNGLLNQFFKLMVGNQGNFKSIFKLDEDAKIQFSKETYDEDLEELLGRIGDDYVELFAAAKNVYDAMELANILTVNDRATRAKLSSAMVKRFDEHKADLATLKKFVKTHLPDEYETFFVDAKQDGYAGYIDGGTTQAEFYTFFKEKTKWTCGSSVVS
;
A
#
# COMPACT_ATOMS: atom_id res chain seq x y z
N MET A 1 -34.62 46.69 35.22
CA MET A 1 -33.64 45.68 34.80
C MET A 1 -32.32 46.42 34.69
N LYS A 2 -31.17 45.86 35.11
CA LYS A 2 -29.88 46.50 34.80
C LYS A 2 -29.45 45.97 33.44
N ASP A 3 -29.11 46.87 32.54
CA ASP A 3 -28.60 46.51 31.23
C ASP A 3 -27.21 45.88 31.38
N TYR A 4 -26.91 44.92 30.50
CA TYR A 4 -25.69 44.14 30.55
C TYR A 4 -25.25 43.72 29.14
N SER A 5 -23.96 43.46 29.01
CA SER A 5 -23.32 42.96 27.78
C SER A 5 -22.73 41.59 28.02
N ILE A 6 -22.79 40.71 27.01
CA ILE A 6 -22.13 39.40 27.01
C ILE A 6 -21.01 39.43 25.96
N SER A 7 -19.81 39.04 26.37
CA SER A 7 -18.70 38.81 25.46
C SER A 7 -18.43 37.31 25.37
N MET A 8 -18.17 36.81 24.17
CA MET A 8 -17.85 35.41 23.91
C MET A 8 -16.57 35.30 23.10
N ASP A 9 -15.73 34.34 23.46
CA ASP A 9 -14.50 33.98 22.75
C ASP A 9 -14.60 32.50 22.35
N ILE A 10 -14.70 32.23 21.06
CA ILE A 10 -15.01 30.90 20.52
C ILE A 10 -13.74 30.33 19.88
N GLY A 11 -13.08 29.44 20.61
CA GLY A 11 -11.95 28.65 20.14
C GLY A 11 -12.35 27.25 19.68
N THR A 12 -11.37 26.48 19.20
CA THR A 12 -11.57 25.12 18.65
C THR A 12 -12.03 24.09 19.68
N ASN A 13 -11.70 24.32 20.96
CA ASN A 13 -11.93 23.40 22.08
C ASN A 13 -12.51 24.12 23.31
N SER A 14 -12.84 25.41 23.18
CA SER A 14 -13.26 26.22 24.31
C SER A 14 -14.16 27.37 23.89
N VAL A 15 -15.18 27.65 24.70
CA VAL A 15 -15.97 28.88 24.58
C VAL A 15 -15.85 29.66 25.88
N GLY A 16 -15.07 30.74 25.86
CA GLY A 16 -15.00 31.73 26.93
C GLY A 16 -16.22 32.64 26.90
N TRP A 17 -16.72 33.01 28.07
CA TRP A 17 -17.81 33.98 28.19
C TRP A 17 -17.65 34.84 29.43
N ALA A 18 -18.10 36.10 29.35
CA ALA A 18 -18.16 37.02 30.47
C ALA A 18 -19.37 37.94 30.34
N VAL A 19 -19.96 38.33 31.47
CA VAL A 19 -21.11 39.24 31.53
C VAL A 19 -20.76 40.47 32.36
N LEU A 20 -20.87 41.64 31.73
CA LEU A 20 -20.48 42.94 32.28
C LEU A 20 -21.70 43.86 32.37
N THR A 21 -21.72 44.75 33.36
CA THR A 21 -22.61 45.91 33.37
C THR A 21 -22.06 47.01 32.45
N GLU A 22 -22.81 48.09 32.21
CA GLU A 22 -22.34 49.25 31.43
C GLU A 22 -21.04 49.87 31.98
N ASP A 23 -20.86 49.88 33.31
CA ASP A 23 -19.62 50.34 33.97
C ASP A 23 -18.44 49.36 33.87
N TYR A 24 -18.50 48.37 32.96
CA TYR A 24 -17.49 47.31 32.79
C TYR A 24 -17.23 46.45 34.05
N ASN A 25 -18.18 46.41 34.98
CA ASN A 25 -18.08 45.60 36.18
C ASN A 25 -18.61 44.18 35.95
N LEU A 26 -17.86 43.18 36.44
CA LEU A 26 -18.27 41.78 36.34
C LEU A 26 -19.48 41.47 37.22
N ILE A 27 -20.51 40.86 36.62
CA ILE A 27 -21.71 40.45 37.36
C ILE A 27 -21.39 39.28 38.28
N ARG A 28 -21.91 39.34 39.52
CA ARG A 28 -21.78 38.25 40.51
C ARG A 28 -23.14 37.94 41.10
N ARG A 29 -23.57 36.67 41.08
CA ARG A 29 -24.88 36.27 41.61
C ARG A 29 -24.78 35.06 42.52
N ARG A 30 -25.63 35.02 43.55
CA ARG A 30 -25.81 33.85 44.41
C ARG A 30 -26.71 32.84 43.69
N MET A 31 -26.19 31.64 43.47
CA MET A 31 -26.85 30.55 42.75
C MET A 31 -27.24 29.46 43.76
N LYS A 32 -28.47 28.93 43.66
CA LYS A 32 -28.91 27.81 44.50
C LYS A 32 -28.11 26.55 44.13
N VAL A 33 -27.70 25.78 45.13
CA VAL A 33 -27.07 24.47 44.91
C VAL A 33 -28.14 23.40 45.07
N SER A 34 -28.25 22.51 44.10
CA SER A 34 -29.19 21.37 44.12
C SER A 34 -28.48 20.09 44.57
N GLY A 35 -29.19 19.20 45.28
CA GLY A 35 -28.67 17.91 45.77
C GLY A 35 -28.32 17.89 47.26
N MET A 36 -27.71 16.81 47.74
CA MET A 36 -27.24 16.67 49.13
C MET A 36 -25.93 17.44 49.35
N ALA A 37 -26.02 18.77 49.27
CA ALA A 37 -24.89 19.66 49.53
C ALA A 37 -25.01 20.31 50.91
N SER A 38 -23.88 20.43 51.62
CA SER A 38 -23.77 21.12 52.91
C SER A 38 -24.02 22.64 52.85
N LYS A 39 -24.13 23.21 51.64
CA LYS A 39 -24.41 24.64 51.40
C LYS A 39 -25.62 24.81 50.48
N ALA A 40 -26.59 25.63 50.88
CA ALA A 40 -27.81 25.89 50.11
C ALA A 40 -27.60 26.81 48.88
N SER A 41 -26.55 27.63 48.87
CA SER A 41 -26.23 28.53 47.75
C SER A 41 -24.75 28.92 47.71
N VAL A 42 -24.25 29.28 46.53
CA VAL A 42 -22.87 29.75 46.32
C VAL A 42 -22.85 30.99 45.42
N LYS A 43 -21.96 31.96 45.72
CA LYS A 43 -21.77 33.14 44.87
C LYS A 43 -20.88 32.75 43.70
N LYS A 44 -21.34 32.98 42.47
CA LYS A 44 -20.56 32.78 41.25
C LYS A 44 -20.38 34.09 40.51
N ASN A 45 -19.19 34.30 39.96
CA ASN A 45 -18.92 35.34 38.99
C ASN A 45 -19.48 34.88 37.64
N PHE A 46 -20.04 35.80 36.85
CA PHE A 46 -20.63 35.50 35.54
C PHE A 46 -19.56 35.64 34.46
N TRP A 47 -18.54 34.81 34.61
CA TRP A 47 -17.53 34.54 33.60
C TRP A 47 -17.13 33.08 33.71
N GLY A 48 -16.64 32.52 32.63
CA GLY A 48 -16.12 31.17 32.63
C GLY A 48 -15.70 30.76 31.25
N VAL A 49 -15.16 29.55 31.17
CA VAL A 49 -14.81 28.91 29.90
C VAL A 49 -15.45 27.55 29.90
N ARG A 50 -16.18 27.22 28.84
CA ARG A 50 -16.65 25.87 28.58
C ARG A 50 -15.60 25.16 27.74
N LEU A 51 -14.95 24.14 28.30
CA LEU A 51 -14.04 23.27 27.58
C LEU A 51 -14.80 22.08 26.97
N PHE A 52 -14.39 21.64 25.79
CA PHE A 52 -14.89 20.45 25.10
C PHE A 52 -13.78 19.83 24.24
N ASP A 53 -13.93 18.55 23.93
CA ASP A 53 -13.01 17.86 23.02
C ASP A 53 -13.14 18.42 21.61
N ALA A 54 -12.04 18.51 20.87
CA ALA A 54 -12.04 19.03 19.51
C ALA A 54 -13.03 18.25 18.64
N GLY A 55 -13.72 18.97 17.75
CA GLY A 55 -14.51 18.34 16.71
C GLY A 55 -13.60 17.48 15.82
N GLN A 56 -13.92 16.19 15.67
CA GLN A 56 -13.19 15.31 14.76
C GLN A 56 -13.62 15.59 13.33
N VAL A 57 -12.64 15.74 12.43
CA VAL A 57 -12.90 15.88 11.00
C VAL A 57 -13.52 14.61 10.43
N ALA A 58 -14.34 14.74 9.37
CA ALA A 58 -15.03 13.60 8.76
C ALA A 58 -14.11 12.64 7.97
N MET A 59 -12.81 12.91 7.90
CA MET A 59 -11.81 12.18 7.13
C MET A 59 -11.74 10.69 7.52
N ASP A 60 -11.55 10.38 8.80
CA ASP A 60 -11.51 9.00 9.30
C ASP A 60 -12.79 8.22 8.99
N THR A 61 -13.93 8.92 9.04
CA THR A 61 -15.24 8.34 8.73
C THR A 61 -15.35 8.00 7.25
N ARG A 62 -14.84 8.87 6.36
CA ARG A 62 -14.76 8.64 4.92
C ARG A 62 -13.86 7.45 4.62
N LEU A 63 -12.66 7.37 5.21
CA LEU A 63 -11.71 6.27 5.05
C LEU A 63 -12.37 4.92 5.39
N LYS A 64 -12.89 4.77 6.61
CA LYS A 64 -13.56 3.54 7.06
C LYS A 64 -14.73 3.15 6.17
N ARG A 65 -15.49 4.12 5.65
CA ARG A 65 -16.62 3.87 4.73
C ARG A 65 -16.14 3.35 3.38
N THR A 66 -15.08 3.92 2.82
CA THR A 66 -14.48 3.48 1.56
C THR A 66 -13.93 2.06 1.67
N THR A 67 -13.17 1.74 2.72
CA THR A 67 -12.64 0.39 2.96
C THR A 67 -13.76 -0.66 3.07
N ARG A 68 -14.84 -0.38 3.82
CA ARG A 68 -16.00 -1.28 3.92
C ARG A 68 -16.64 -1.56 2.55
N ARG A 69 -16.82 -0.51 1.73
CA ARG A 69 -17.37 -0.66 0.37
C ARG A 69 -16.43 -1.48 -0.53
N ARG A 70 -15.12 -1.25 -0.45
CA ARG A 70 -14.09 -2.00 -1.19
C ARG A 70 -14.14 -3.49 -0.86
N LEU A 71 -14.14 -3.84 0.43
CA LEU A 71 -14.20 -5.22 0.91
C LEU A 71 -15.49 -5.93 0.48
N ARG A 72 -16.65 -5.25 0.61
CA ARG A 72 -17.94 -5.78 0.15
C ARG A 72 -17.94 -6.06 -1.35
N ARG A 73 -17.46 -5.12 -2.17
CA ARG A 73 -17.36 -5.30 -3.63
C ARG A 73 -16.38 -6.41 -4.01
N ARG A 74 -15.26 -6.55 -3.28
CA ARG A 74 -14.31 -7.67 -3.45
C ARG A 74 -14.99 -9.02 -3.19
N LYS A 75 -15.77 -9.13 -2.11
CA LYS A 75 -16.56 -10.34 -1.81
C LYS A 75 -17.58 -10.62 -2.92
N ASN A 76 -18.35 -9.62 -3.35
CA ASN A 76 -19.33 -9.80 -4.42
C ASN A 76 -18.71 -10.30 -5.72
N ARG A 77 -17.52 -9.82 -6.12
CA ARG A 77 -16.84 -10.34 -7.32
C ARG A 77 -16.55 -11.85 -7.23
N LEU A 78 -16.15 -12.34 -6.05
CA LEU A 78 -15.95 -13.76 -5.84
C LEU A 78 -17.27 -14.53 -5.86
N ASN A 79 -18.32 -13.98 -5.24
CA ASN A 79 -19.65 -14.59 -5.27
C ASN A 79 -20.18 -14.73 -6.71
N TYR A 80 -20.01 -13.70 -7.56
CA TYR A 80 -20.42 -13.78 -8.97
C TYR A 80 -19.62 -14.84 -9.72
N LEU A 81 -18.32 -14.96 -9.45
CA LEU A 81 -17.50 -16.02 -10.05
C LEU A 81 -17.95 -17.41 -9.57
N GLN A 82 -18.27 -17.57 -8.29
CA GLN A 82 -18.82 -18.82 -7.73
C GLN A 82 -20.18 -19.16 -8.33
N GLU A 83 -21.05 -18.17 -8.56
CA GLU A 83 -22.35 -18.37 -9.19
C GLU A 83 -22.20 -18.90 -10.62
N ILE A 84 -21.26 -18.35 -11.39
CA ILE A 84 -20.94 -18.83 -12.75
C ILE A 84 -20.43 -20.27 -12.73
N PHE A 85 -19.54 -20.61 -11.79
CA PHE A 85 -18.94 -21.94 -11.70
C PHE A 85 -19.84 -22.97 -11.00
N GLY A 86 -20.78 -22.54 -10.16
CA GLY A 86 -21.61 -23.38 -9.28
C GLY A 86 -22.20 -24.62 -9.95
N PRO A 87 -22.97 -24.47 -11.05
CA PRO A 87 -23.63 -25.61 -11.69
C PRO A 87 -22.67 -26.69 -12.19
N GLU A 88 -21.52 -26.31 -12.78
CA GLU A 88 -20.54 -27.27 -13.28
C GLU A 88 -19.61 -27.77 -12.17
N MET A 89 -19.25 -26.91 -11.21
CA MET A 89 -18.46 -27.30 -10.05
C MET A 89 -19.17 -28.36 -9.21
N ASN A 90 -20.48 -28.24 -9.01
CA ASN A 90 -21.25 -29.23 -8.25
C ASN A 90 -21.24 -30.62 -8.88
N LYS A 91 -21.06 -30.74 -10.20
CA LYS A 91 -20.91 -32.04 -10.89
C LYS A 91 -19.54 -32.67 -10.67
N VAL A 92 -18.51 -31.84 -10.40
CA VAL A 92 -17.14 -32.27 -10.14
C VAL A 92 -16.93 -32.53 -8.65
N ASP A 93 -17.36 -31.59 -7.81
CA ASP A 93 -17.17 -31.57 -6.36
C ASP A 93 -18.19 -30.62 -5.70
N GLU A 94 -19.29 -31.20 -5.22
CA GLU A 94 -20.40 -30.47 -4.57
C GLU A 94 -20.00 -29.69 -3.32
N ASN A 95 -18.91 -30.10 -2.65
CA ASN A 95 -18.48 -29.52 -1.37
C ASN A 95 -17.29 -28.57 -1.52
N PHE A 96 -16.78 -28.35 -2.74
CA PHE A 96 -15.61 -27.50 -2.99
C PHE A 96 -15.79 -26.07 -2.46
N PHE A 97 -16.90 -25.41 -2.79
CA PHE A 97 -17.14 -24.05 -2.32
C PHE A 97 -17.43 -23.99 -0.81
N ALA A 98 -18.04 -25.02 -0.24
CA ALA A 98 -18.27 -25.11 1.19
C ALA A 98 -16.95 -25.21 1.96
N ARG A 99 -16.02 -26.08 1.51
CA ARG A 99 -14.66 -26.18 2.08
C ARG A 99 -13.89 -24.87 2.03
N LEU A 100 -14.01 -24.12 0.93
CA LEU A 100 -13.37 -22.81 0.81
C LEU A 100 -13.95 -21.77 1.79
N ASP A 101 -15.26 -21.74 1.98
CA ASP A 101 -15.93 -20.79 2.89
C ASP A 101 -15.56 -21.06 4.36
N GLU A 102 -15.47 -22.34 4.75
CA GLU A 102 -15.12 -22.73 6.11
C GLU A 102 -13.60 -22.91 6.35
N SER A 103 -12.76 -22.55 5.37
CA SER A 103 -11.29 -22.73 5.44
C SER A 103 -10.66 -22.09 6.68
N TYR A 104 -11.23 -20.98 7.18
CA TYR A 104 -10.78 -20.28 8.39
C TYR A 104 -11.13 -20.98 9.71
N LEU A 105 -12.13 -21.88 9.71
CA LEU A 105 -12.56 -22.59 10.92
C LEU A 105 -11.50 -23.60 11.38
N VAL A 106 -11.43 -23.85 12.69
CA VAL A 106 -10.68 -24.98 13.25
C VAL A 106 -11.33 -26.30 12.84
N VAL A 107 -10.56 -27.40 12.83
CA VAL A 107 -11.03 -28.70 12.32
C VAL A 107 -12.32 -29.16 12.99
N ASP A 108 -12.46 -28.95 14.31
CA ASP A 108 -13.63 -29.38 15.08
C ASP A 108 -14.92 -28.63 14.71
N ASP A 109 -14.81 -27.43 14.11
CA ASP A 109 -15.95 -26.60 13.68
C ASP A 109 -16.29 -26.78 12.20
N LYS A 110 -15.44 -27.49 11.43
CA LYS A 110 -15.68 -27.73 10.00
C LYS A 110 -16.75 -28.79 9.79
N LYS A 111 -17.59 -28.58 8.77
CA LYS A 111 -18.59 -29.56 8.35
C LYS A 111 -18.07 -30.50 7.28
N ASN A 112 -17.11 -30.05 6.47
CA ASN A 112 -16.46 -30.84 5.44
C ASN A 112 -15.00 -31.12 5.82
N GLU A 113 -14.33 -31.86 4.95
CA GLU A 113 -12.93 -32.21 5.09
C GLU A 113 -12.03 -30.95 5.12
N ARG A 114 -10.93 -30.99 5.89
CA ARG A 114 -10.11 -29.82 6.20
C ARG A 114 -9.26 -29.32 5.03
N HIS A 115 -8.94 -30.15 4.05
CA HIS A 115 -8.11 -29.84 2.89
C HIS A 115 -9.00 -29.21 1.81
N PRO A 116 -8.86 -27.89 1.58
CA PRO A 116 -9.89 -27.13 0.89
C PRO A 116 -10.01 -27.46 -0.60
N ILE A 117 -8.91 -27.80 -1.28
CA ILE A 117 -8.93 -27.93 -2.74
C ILE A 117 -9.56 -29.26 -3.14
N PHE A 118 -9.00 -30.37 -2.68
CA PHE A 118 -9.42 -31.71 -3.13
C PHE A 118 -10.24 -32.49 -2.09
N GLY A 119 -10.21 -32.09 -0.82
CA GLY A 119 -10.85 -32.84 0.26
C GLY A 119 -10.10 -34.11 0.66
N THR A 120 -8.88 -34.32 0.16
CA THR A 120 -8.01 -35.44 0.54
C THR A 120 -6.58 -34.94 0.75
N ILE A 121 -5.87 -35.55 1.71
CA ILE A 121 -4.50 -35.13 2.04
C ILE A 121 -3.51 -35.45 0.90
N GLU A 122 -3.67 -36.57 0.20
CA GLU A 122 -2.75 -37.02 -0.84
C GLU A 122 -2.77 -36.08 -2.05
N GLU A 123 -3.96 -35.71 -2.51
CA GLU A 123 -4.12 -34.78 -3.64
C GLU A 123 -3.69 -33.36 -3.25
N GLU A 124 -3.96 -32.91 -2.01
CA GLU A 124 -3.52 -31.60 -1.53
C GLU A 124 -1.98 -31.50 -1.48
N LEU A 125 -1.31 -32.55 -1.01
CA LEU A 125 0.15 -32.62 -0.99
C LEU A 125 0.74 -32.64 -2.41
N SER A 126 0.15 -33.40 -3.33
CA SER A 126 0.57 -33.40 -4.75
C SER A 126 0.42 -32.02 -5.37
N TYR A 127 -0.70 -31.34 -5.11
CA TYR A 127 -0.94 -29.99 -5.59
C TYR A 127 0.12 -28.99 -5.10
N HIS A 128 0.46 -29.01 -3.82
CA HIS A 128 1.47 -28.10 -3.26
C HIS A 128 2.90 -28.43 -3.73
N HIS A 129 3.17 -29.69 -4.05
CA HIS A 129 4.42 -30.11 -4.66
C HIS A 129 4.55 -29.56 -6.10
N ASP A 130 3.52 -29.75 -6.92
CA ASP A 130 3.53 -29.38 -8.34
C ASP A 130 3.37 -27.86 -8.53
N PHE A 131 2.63 -27.21 -7.63
CA PHE A 131 2.38 -25.77 -7.62
C PHE A 131 2.73 -25.15 -6.26
N PRO A 132 4.03 -24.92 -5.97
CA PRO A 132 4.48 -24.33 -4.70
C PRO A 132 3.90 -22.94 -4.44
N THR A 133 3.52 -22.21 -5.50
CA THR A 133 2.81 -20.94 -5.41
C THR A 133 1.67 -20.89 -6.42
N ILE A 134 0.66 -20.06 -6.17
CA ILE A 134 -0.45 -19.83 -7.10
C ILE A 134 0.02 -19.35 -8.49
N TYR A 135 1.21 -18.75 -8.58
CA TYR A 135 1.78 -18.31 -9.85
C TYR A 135 2.30 -19.48 -10.70
N HIS A 136 2.75 -20.58 -10.09
CA HIS A 136 3.06 -21.81 -10.83
C HIS A 136 1.81 -22.36 -11.51
N LEU A 137 0.69 -22.42 -10.76
CA LEU A 137 -0.60 -22.85 -11.31
C LEU A 137 -1.06 -21.94 -12.45
N ARG A 138 -1.04 -20.61 -12.24
CA ARG A 138 -1.45 -19.64 -13.28
C ARG A 138 -0.59 -19.74 -14.54
N ARG A 139 0.73 -19.96 -14.40
CA ARG A 139 1.63 -20.14 -15.54
C ARG A 139 1.30 -21.43 -16.28
N SER A 140 1.17 -22.54 -15.55
CA SER A 140 0.83 -23.85 -16.12
C SER A 140 -0.48 -23.80 -16.90
N LEU A 141 -1.55 -23.21 -16.34
CA LEU A 141 -2.84 -23.09 -16.99
C LEU A 141 -2.83 -22.16 -18.23
N ALA A 142 -1.93 -21.18 -18.28
CA ALA A 142 -1.85 -20.26 -19.41
C ALA A 142 -1.03 -20.81 -20.59
N ASP A 143 -0.04 -21.65 -20.28
CA ASP A 143 0.89 -22.19 -21.27
C ASP A 143 0.49 -23.61 -21.74
N SER A 144 -0.25 -24.37 -20.91
CA SER A 144 -0.73 -25.71 -21.25
C SER A 144 -1.93 -25.68 -22.20
N VAL A 145 -2.01 -26.70 -23.05
CA VAL A 145 -3.17 -26.99 -23.92
C VAL A 145 -4.05 -28.10 -23.36
N ASP A 146 -3.61 -28.75 -22.27
CA ASP A 146 -4.31 -29.89 -21.68
C ASP A 146 -5.53 -29.46 -20.88
N LYS A 147 -6.51 -30.35 -20.79
CA LYS A 147 -7.68 -30.13 -19.94
C LYS A 147 -7.27 -30.17 -18.47
N ALA A 148 -7.44 -29.06 -17.77
CA ALA A 148 -7.19 -28.96 -16.33
C ALA A 148 -8.43 -29.27 -15.47
N ASP A 149 -8.21 -29.59 -14.19
CA ASP A 149 -9.25 -29.74 -13.18
C ASP A 149 -9.99 -28.40 -12.97
N LEU A 150 -11.32 -28.46 -12.92
CA LEU A 150 -12.18 -27.28 -12.81
C LEU A 150 -11.92 -26.48 -11.51
N ARG A 151 -11.57 -27.16 -10.42
CA ARG A 151 -11.22 -26.56 -9.12
C ARG A 151 -9.98 -25.69 -9.24
N LEU A 152 -8.96 -26.18 -9.97
CA LEU A 152 -7.71 -25.45 -10.21
C LEU A 152 -7.92 -24.24 -11.14
N ILE A 153 -8.75 -24.38 -12.17
CA ILE A 153 -9.16 -23.26 -13.04
C ILE A 153 -9.84 -22.18 -12.19
N TYR A 154 -10.80 -22.56 -11.34
CA TYR A 154 -11.47 -21.63 -10.44
C TYR A 154 -10.48 -20.92 -9.51
N LEU A 155 -9.55 -21.64 -8.86
CA LEU A 155 -8.57 -21.03 -7.95
C LEU A 155 -7.71 -19.97 -8.63
N ALA A 156 -7.24 -20.24 -9.85
CA ALA A 156 -6.46 -19.29 -10.62
C ALA A 156 -7.25 -18.02 -10.98
N LEU A 157 -8.50 -18.18 -11.45
CA LEU A 157 -9.37 -17.05 -11.78
C LEU A 157 -9.81 -16.26 -10.54
N ALA A 158 -10.16 -16.96 -9.46
CA ALA A 158 -10.53 -16.35 -8.19
C ALA A 158 -9.37 -15.51 -7.62
N HIS A 159 -8.13 -16.00 -7.73
CA HIS A 159 -6.95 -15.24 -7.35
C HIS A 159 -6.83 -13.93 -8.17
N ILE A 160 -6.97 -14.00 -9.49
CA ILE A 160 -6.92 -12.83 -10.39
C ILE A 160 -8.03 -11.83 -10.05
N VAL A 161 -9.27 -12.28 -9.90
CA VAL A 161 -10.43 -11.42 -9.62
C VAL A 161 -10.39 -10.79 -8.22
N LYS A 162 -9.84 -11.53 -7.24
CA LYS A 162 -9.63 -11.05 -5.86
C LYS A 162 -8.54 -9.97 -5.82
N PHE A 163 -7.41 -10.21 -6.48
CA PHE A 163 -6.22 -9.36 -6.51
C PHE A 163 -5.99 -8.75 -7.90
N ARG A 164 -7.02 -8.08 -8.42
CA ARG A 164 -7.15 -7.65 -9.83
C ARG A 164 -6.29 -6.45 -10.29
N GLY A 165 -5.41 -5.93 -9.44
CA GLY A 165 -4.68 -4.68 -9.72
C GLY A 165 -5.56 -3.41 -9.74
N HIS A 166 -4.98 -2.31 -10.21
CA HIS A 166 -5.65 -1.01 -10.39
C HIS A 166 -6.19 -0.85 -11.82
N PHE A 167 -7.07 0.13 -12.04
CA PHE A 167 -7.80 0.37 -13.30
C PHE A 167 -7.51 1.77 -13.84
N LEU A 168 -6.28 2.26 -13.65
CA LEU A 168 -5.91 3.64 -13.99
C LEU A 168 -5.50 3.82 -15.44
N ILE A 169 -5.11 2.73 -16.11
CA ILE A 169 -4.75 2.76 -17.51
C ILE A 169 -6.01 2.45 -18.31
N GLU A 170 -6.47 3.42 -19.09
CA GLU A 170 -7.57 3.25 -20.03
C GLU A 170 -7.06 2.62 -21.33
N GLY A 171 -7.84 1.70 -21.91
CA GLY A 171 -7.51 1.00 -23.14
C GLY A 171 -6.70 -0.29 -22.96
N ASP A 172 -6.26 -0.87 -24.08
CA ASP A 172 -5.58 -2.17 -24.09
C ASP A 172 -4.11 -2.05 -23.66
N LEU A 173 -3.75 -2.78 -22.61
CA LEU A 173 -2.36 -2.94 -22.18
C LEU A 173 -1.62 -3.89 -23.12
N ASN A 174 -0.94 -3.33 -24.11
CA ASN A 174 0.03 -4.09 -24.89
C ASN A 174 1.31 -4.32 -24.07
N LEU A 175 1.47 -5.53 -23.53
CA LEU A 175 2.68 -5.99 -22.82
C LEU A 175 3.94 -5.98 -23.71
N GLU A 176 3.78 -5.91 -25.03
CA GLU A 176 4.89 -5.76 -25.98
C GLU A 176 5.23 -4.29 -26.28
N ASN A 177 4.37 -3.36 -25.87
CA ASN A 177 4.39 -1.96 -26.28
C ASN A 177 4.25 -0.97 -25.10
N THR A 178 4.49 -1.41 -23.87
CA THR A 178 4.53 -0.53 -22.68
C THR A 178 5.81 0.29 -22.71
N SER A 179 5.84 1.27 -23.61
CA SER A 179 6.98 2.17 -23.76
C SER A 179 7.00 3.11 -22.57
N ILE A 180 7.90 2.86 -21.62
CA ILE A 180 8.23 3.78 -20.51
C ILE A 180 8.42 5.20 -21.06
N LYS A 181 9.04 5.31 -22.24
CA LYS A 181 9.23 6.57 -22.97
C LYS A 181 7.89 7.26 -23.27
N LYS A 182 6.89 6.56 -23.82
CA LYS A 182 5.58 7.14 -24.12
C LYS A 182 4.88 7.61 -22.83
N ALA A 183 4.87 6.78 -21.79
CA ALA A 183 4.25 7.15 -20.52
C ALA A 183 4.91 8.40 -19.90
N PHE A 184 6.25 8.49 -19.97
CA PHE A 184 6.97 9.65 -19.47
C PHE A 184 6.66 10.90 -20.29
N HIS A 185 6.60 10.79 -21.62
CA HIS A 185 6.20 11.88 -22.49
C HIS A 185 4.79 12.38 -22.20
N ASP A 186 3.83 11.46 -22.04
CA ASP A 186 2.44 11.82 -21.71
C ASP A 186 2.37 12.53 -20.34
N PHE A 187 3.18 12.12 -19.35
CA PHE A 187 3.32 12.85 -18.10
C PHE A 187 3.90 14.26 -18.28
N MET A 188 5.01 14.40 -19.01
CA MET A 188 5.65 15.70 -19.20
C MET A 188 4.72 16.66 -19.93
N LYS A 189 3.94 16.15 -20.88
CA LYS A 189 2.88 16.89 -21.54
C LYS A 189 1.82 17.34 -20.53
N CYS A 190 1.26 16.45 -19.70
CA CYS A 190 0.33 16.84 -18.64
C CYS A 190 0.93 17.84 -17.64
N TYR A 191 2.24 17.76 -17.34
CA TYR A 191 2.91 18.66 -16.39
C TYR A 191 3.06 20.09 -16.94
N TYR A 192 3.34 20.22 -18.24
CA TYR A 192 3.55 21.53 -18.89
C TYR A 192 2.32 22.09 -19.59
N ASP A 193 1.33 21.27 -19.95
CA ASP A 193 0.10 21.72 -20.62
C ASP A 193 -0.77 22.64 -19.73
N ASP A 194 -0.49 22.74 -18.42
CA ASP A 194 -1.09 23.76 -17.52
C ASP A 194 -0.30 25.08 -17.46
N LEU A 195 0.95 25.12 -17.93
CA LEU A 195 1.80 26.30 -17.86
C LEU A 195 2.69 26.40 -19.10
N SER A 196 2.15 27.10 -20.09
CA SER A 196 2.83 27.82 -21.16
C SER A 196 3.29 27.03 -22.39
N ASP A 197 3.05 27.69 -23.52
CA ASP A 197 3.52 27.48 -24.89
C ASP A 197 5.06 27.54 -25.03
N SER A 198 5.81 27.12 -24.01
CA SER A 198 7.26 26.98 -24.09
C SER A 198 7.60 25.56 -24.55
N SER A 199 7.54 25.38 -25.86
CA SER A 199 8.13 24.26 -26.60
C SER A 199 9.67 24.28 -26.54
N ASP A 200 10.25 24.47 -25.36
CA ASP A 200 11.70 24.48 -25.17
C ASP A 200 12.13 23.25 -24.38
N GLU A 201 12.88 22.41 -25.09
CA GLU A 201 13.77 21.36 -24.57
C GLU A 201 13.11 20.17 -23.88
N MET A 202 12.41 19.34 -24.67
CA MET A 202 12.32 17.93 -24.33
C MET A 202 13.73 17.33 -24.27
N SER A 203 14.19 17.04 -23.05
CA SER A 203 15.38 16.25 -22.74
C SER A 203 15.48 15.02 -23.65
N ASP A 204 16.70 14.66 -24.06
CA ASP A 204 17.02 13.48 -24.87
C ASP A 204 16.27 12.21 -24.39
N ASP A 205 15.17 11.87 -25.06
CA ASP A 205 14.24 10.78 -24.68
C ASP A 205 14.95 9.45 -24.40
N ALA A 206 16.08 9.21 -25.08
CA ALA A 206 16.89 8.02 -24.92
C ALA A 206 17.56 7.95 -23.53
N GLN A 207 17.96 9.11 -22.98
CA GLN A 207 18.58 9.19 -21.66
C GLN A 207 17.57 8.93 -20.54
N VAL A 208 16.35 9.45 -20.67
CA VAL A 208 15.26 9.19 -19.70
C VAL A 208 14.99 7.70 -19.62
N GLU A 209 14.79 7.04 -20.76
CA GLU A 209 14.50 5.60 -20.78
C GLU A 209 15.66 4.77 -20.20
N ALA A 210 16.92 5.15 -20.48
CA ALA A 210 18.10 4.52 -19.91
C ALA A 210 18.13 4.65 -18.38
N ILE A 211 17.91 5.85 -17.83
CA ILE A 211 17.89 6.10 -16.39
C ILE A 211 16.78 5.27 -15.71
N LEU A 212 15.58 5.26 -16.31
CA LEU A 212 14.43 4.56 -15.74
C LEU A 212 14.60 3.03 -15.76
N LYS A 213 15.31 2.47 -16.75
CA LYS A 213 15.61 1.04 -16.86
C LYS A 213 16.88 0.59 -16.12
N ASP A 214 17.74 1.50 -15.69
CA ASP A 214 18.99 1.16 -15.00
C ASP A 214 18.74 0.40 -13.68
N LYS A 215 19.75 -0.31 -13.17
CA LYS A 215 19.77 -0.93 -11.84
C LYS A 215 20.21 0.04 -10.72
N LEU A 216 20.29 1.34 -11.00
CA LEU A 216 20.52 2.38 -9.98
C LEU A 216 19.45 2.35 -8.88
N SER A 217 19.82 2.85 -7.70
CA SER A 217 18.86 3.02 -6.60
C SER A 217 17.74 3.97 -7.02
N ARG A 218 16.54 3.77 -6.48
CA ARG A 218 15.36 4.61 -6.77
C ARG A 218 15.66 6.10 -6.58
N SER A 219 16.33 6.47 -5.48
CA SER A 219 16.70 7.87 -5.23
C SER A 219 17.65 8.42 -6.28
N ARG A 220 18.68 7.64 -6.67
CA ARG A 220 19.63 8.07 -7.69
C ARG A 220 18.97 8.23 -9.06
N LYS A 221 17.99 7.40 -9.41
CA LYS A 221 17.20 7.59 -10.64
C LYS A 221 16.48 8.94 -10.65
N ALA A 222 15.82 9.31 -9.56
CA ALA A 222 15.15 10.62 -9.46
C ALA A 222 16.16 11.79 -9.56
N ASP A 223 17.35 11.65 -8.94
CA ASP A 223 18.40 12.66 -9.02
C ASP A 223 18.96 12.80 -10.45
N GLU A 224 19.20 11.69 -11.15
CA GLU A 224 19.67 11.73 -12.55
C GLU A 224 18.59 12.28 -13.50
N LEU A 225 17.30 11.96 -13.29
CA LEU A 225 16.21 12.57 -14.04
C LEU A 225 16.17 14.09 -13.84
N LEU A 226 16.31 14.56 -12.60
CA LEU A 226 16.26 15.99 -12.30
C LEU A 226 17.39 16.77 -12.99
N LYS A 227 18.58 16.18 -13.16
CA LYS A 227 19.68 16.83 -13.88
C LYS A 227 19.35 17.14 -15.35
N LEU A 228 18.40 16.43 -15.94
CA LEU A 228 17.93 16.70 -17.30
C LEU A 228 17.05 17.96 -17.38
N PHE A 229 16.61 18.51 -16.24
CA PHE A 229 15.73 19.67 -16.15
C PHE A 229 16.38 20.77 -15.28
N PRO A 230 17.38 21.52 -15.80
CA PRO A 230 18.19 22.45 -15.00
C PRO A 230 17.41 23.65 -14.41
N GLY A 231 16.19 23.92 -14.88
CA GLY A 231 15.29 24.93 -14.31
C GLY A 231 14.50 24.46 -13.08
N GLU A 232 14.50 23.17 -12.78
CA GLU A 232 13.64 22.56 -11.76
C GLU A 232 14.37 22.34 -10.43
N LYS A 233 13.66 22.61 -9.32
CA LYS A 233 14.26 22.54 -7.98
C LYS A 233 14.21 21.12 -7.42
N SER A 234 15.22 20.76 -6.64
CA SER A 234 15.27 19.46 -5.92
C SER A 234 14.14 19.29 -4.90
N ASN A 235 13.54 20.37 -4.42
CA ASN A 235 12.34 20.36 -3.58
C ASN A 235 11.07 20.82 -4.32
N GLY A 236 11.12 20.98 -5.64
CA GLY A 236 10.01 21.38 -6.51
C GLY A 236 9.03 20.25 -6.82
N LEU A 237 7.91 20.61 -7.47
CA LEU A 237 6.81 19.70 -7.79
C LEU A 237 7.28 18.55 -8.71
N LEU A 238 8.03 18.87 -9.77
CA LEU A 238 8.53 17.87 -10.71
C LEU A 238 9.36 16.78 -10.03
N ASN A 239 10.27 17.16 -9.13
CA ASN A 239 11.10 16.18 -8.42
C ASN A 239 10.28 15.33 -7.43
N GLN A 240 9.18 15.84 -6.88
CA GLN A 240 8.27 14.99 -6.09
C GLN A 240 7.64 13.92 -6.99
N PHE A 241 7.21 14.27 -8.21
CA PHE A 241 6.72 13.30 -9.17
C PHE A 241 7.79 12.31 -9.63
N PHE A 242 9.02 12.74 -9.90
CA PHE A 242 10.12 11.81 -10.21
C PHE A 242 10.35 10.81 -9.08
N LYS A 243 10.30 11.25 -7.82
CA LYS A 243 10.34 10.33 -6.67
C LYS A 243 9.18 9.33 -6.69
N LEU A 244 7.96 9.77 -6.98
CA LEU A 244 6.82 8.86 -7.10
C LEU A 244 7.02 7.84 -8.23
N MET A 245 7.43 8.29 -9.42
CA MET A 245 7.63 7.45 -10.61
C MET A 245 8.66 6.34 -10.41
N VAL A 246 9.73 6.63 -9.65
CA VAL A 246 10.76 5.62 -9.33
C VAL A 246 10.36 4.74 -8.14
N GLY A 247 9.18 4.95 -7.54
CA GLY A 247 8.64 4.16 -6.42
C GLY A 247 9.07 4.63 -5.02
N ASN A 248 9.63 5.83 -4.91
CA ASN A 248 9.90 6.48 -3.63
C ASN A 248 8.67 7.28 -3.15
N GLN A 249 8.70 7.66 -1.87
CA GLN A 249 7.67 8.50 -1.28
C GLN A 249 7.93 9.98 -1.61
N GLY A 250 6.95 10.65 -2.21
CA GLY A 250 6.92 12.11 -2.37
C GLY A 250 6.24 12.77 -1.17
N ASN A 251 6.68 13.98 -0.78
CA ASN A 251 5.99 14.81 0.22
C ASN A 251 5.57 16.13 -0.40
N PHE A 252 4.26 16.36 -0.43
CA PHE A 252 3.62 17.50 -1.08
C PHE A 252 3.24 18.61 -0.09
N LYS A 253 3.58 18.48 1.19
CA LYS A 253 3.30 19.49 2.23
C LYS A 253 3.82 20.88 1.84
N SER A 254 5.10 21.00 1.54
CA SER A 254 5.74 22.27 1.19
C SER A 254 5.31 22.80 -0.18
N ILE A 255 4.93 21.89 -1.07
CA ILE A 255 4.49 22.22 -2.44
C ILE A 255 3.15 22.96 -2.40
N PHE A 256 2.18 22.42 -1.67
CA PHE A 256 0.83 22.98 -1.58
C PHE A 256 0.58 23.79 -0.32
N LYS A 257 1.64 24.08 0.47
CA LYS A 257 1.59 24.86 1.72
C LYS A 257 0.55 24.31 2.72
N LEU A 258 0.55 22.99 2.91
CA LEU A 258 -0.36 22.29 3.82
C LEU A 258 0.16 22.34 5.28
N ASP A 259 -0.76 22.30 6.24
CA ASP A 259 -0.42 22.26 7.67
C ASP A 259 0.19 20.91 8.09
N GLU A 260 -0.27 19.83 7.47
CA GLU A 260 0.15 18.44 7.75
C GLU A 260 1.00 17.85 6.63
N ASP A 261 1.74 16.79 6.94
CA ASP A 261 2.49 16.03 5.93
C ASP A 261 1.53 15.38 4.92
N ALA A 262 1.85 15.52 3.64
CA ALA A 262 1.09 14.93 2.54
C ALA A 262 2.01 13.98 1.75
N LYS A 263 2.13 12.75 2.25
CA LYS A 263 3.06 11.76 1.72
C LYS A 263 2.33 10.81 0.78
N ILE A 264 2.77 10.74 -0.47
CA ILE A 264 2.22 9.83 -1.48
C ILE A 264 3.30 8.82 -1.88
N GLN A 265 2.92 7.57 -2.12
CA GLN A 265 3.79 6.56 -2.72
C GLN A 265 2.94 5.56 -3.50
N PHE A 266 3.19 5.42 -4.80
CA PHE A 266 2.38 4.56 -5.68
C PHE A 266 2.37 3.08 -5.29
N SER A 267 3.44 2.59 -4.64
CA SER A 267 3.55 1.19 -4.25
C SER A 267 2.76 0.81 -2.99
N LYS A 268 2.19 1.78 -2.26
CA LYS A 268 1.43 1.50 -1.03
C LYS A 268 0.01 1.07 -1.34
N GLU A 269 -0.53 0.12 -0.58
CA GLU A 269 -1.95 -0.28 -0.69
C GLU A 269 -2.93 0.86 -0.35
N THR A 270 -2.47 1.82 0.45
CA THR A 270 -3.20 3.04 0.84
C THR A 270 -3.12 4.13 -0.21
N TYR A 271 -2.38 3.96 -1.32
CA TYR A 271 -2.17 5.02 -2.31
C TYR A 271 -3.46 5.71 -2.75
N ASP A 272 -4.50 4.93 -3.10
CA ASP A 272 -5.76 5.51 -3.55
C ASP A 272 -6.40 6.35 -2.45
N GLU A 273 -6.26 5.95 -1.18
CA GLU A 273 -6.78 6.65 0.01
C GLU A 273 -5.95 7.91 0.30
N ASP A 274 -4.61 7.79 0.26
CA ASP A 274 -3.65 8.89 0.48
C ASP A 274 -3.80 9.98 -0.60
N LEU A 275 -4.03 9.57 -1.86
CA LEU A 275 -4.29 10.50 -2.97
C LEU A 275 -5.66 11.17 -2.84
N GLU A 276 -6.71 10.44 -2.47
CA GLU A 276 -8.05 11.02 -2.22
C GLU A 276 -8.02 12.08 -1.10
N GLU A 277 -7.18 11.86 -0.08
CA GLU A 277 -6.96 12.80 1.01
C GLU A 277 -6.25 14.06 0.53
N LEU A 278 -5.15 13.90 -0.22
CA LEU A 278 -4.41 15.02 -0.78
C LEU A 278 -5.27 15.86 -1.71
N LEU A 279 -5.95 15.25 -2.69
CA LEU A 279 -6.83 15.94 -3.63
C LEU A 279 -8.00 16.63 -2.92
N GLY A 280 -8.52 16.04 -1.84
CA GLY A 280 -9.54 16.69 -1.01
C GLY A 280 -9.06 17.97 -0.33
N ARG A 281 -7.75 18.19 -0.20
CA ARG A 281 -7.13 19.41 0.34
C ARG A 281 -6.75 20.41 -0.75
N ILE A 282 -6.30 19.94 -1.92
CA ILE A 282 -5.68 20.78 -2.97
C ILE A 282 -6.58 21.02 -4.20
N GLY A 283 -7.71 20.32 -4.33
CA GLY A 283 -8.57 20.36 -5.50
C GLY A 283 -8.29 19.24 -6.51
N ASP A 284 -9.22 19.06 -7.46
CA ASP A 284 -9.18 17.97 -8.44
C ASP A 284 -8.29 18.28 -9.66
N ASP A 285 -7.73 19.48 -9.75
CA ASP A 285 -6.90 19.95 -10.88
C ASP A 285 -5.65 19.07 -11.10
N TYR A 286 -5.16 18.39 -10.05
CA TYR A 286 -3.96 17.54 -10.12
C TYR A 286 -4.25 16.05 -10.40
N VAL A 287 -5.52 15.65 -10.57
CA VAL A 287 -5.92 14.25 -10.76
C VAL A 287 -5.22 13.63 -11.96
N GLU A 288 -5.26 14.31 -13.11
CA GLU A 288 -4.67 13.83 -14.36
C GLU A 288 -3.15 13.72 -14.26
N LEU A 289 -2.50 14.65 -13.58
CA LEU A 289 -1.06 14.65 -13.37
C LEU A 289 -0.59 13.47 -12.50
N PHE A 290 -1.31 13.17 -11.41
CA PHE A 290 -1.03 11.99 -10.60
C PHE A 290 -1.29 10.68 -11.35
N ALA A 291 -2.32 10.63 -12.19
CA ALA A 291 -2.62 9.47 -13.04
C ALA A 291 -1.50 9.24 -14.08
N ALA A 292 -1.07 10.30 -14.77
CA ALA A 292 0.01 10.22 -15.76
C ALA A 292 1.34 9.80 -15.11
N ALA A 293 1.69 10.35 -13.94
CA ALA A 293 2.88 9.94 -13.21
C ALA A 293 2.82 8.48 -12.75
N LYS A 294 1.63 8.00 -12.36
CA LYS A 294 1.43 6.59 -11.99
C LYS A 294 1.59 5.66 -13.18
N ASN A 295 1.16 6.07 -14.37
CA ASN A 295 1.38 5.29 -15.60
C ASN A 295 2.87 5.07 -15.88
N VAL A 296 3.74 6.05 -15.60
CA VAL A 296 5.20 5.88 -15.70
C VAL A 296 5.71 4.85 -14.70
N TYR A 297 5.27 4.94 -13.44
CA TYR A 297 5.62 3.97 -12.39
C TYR A 297 5.18 2.55 -12.76
N ASP A 298 3.94 2.39 -13.22
CA ASP A 298 3.40 1.09 -13.59
C ASP A 298 4.13 0.52 -14.81
N ALA A 299 4.46 1.34 -15.81
CA ALA A 299 5.28 0.94 -16.96
C ALA A 299 6.67 0.46 -16.53
N MET A 300 7.31 1.16 -15.59
CA MET A 300 8.60 0.77 -15.02
C MET A 300 8.52 -0.53 -14.22
N GLU A 301 7.54 -0.65 -13.32
CA GLU A 301 7.35 -1.87 -12.52
C GLU A 301 7.03 -3.05 -13.42
N LEU A 302 6.18 -2.87 -14.43
CA LEU A 302 5.93 -3.88 -15.45
C LEU A 302 7.22 -4.27 -16.18
N ALA A 303 8.04 -3.32 -16.64
CA ALA A 303 9.31 -3.65 -17.27
C ALA A 303 10.29 -4.40 -16.33
N ASN A 304 10.33 -4.04 -15.04
CA ASN A 304 11.14 -4.70 -14.03
C ASN A 304 10.62 -6.11 -13.67
N ILE A 305 9.30 -6.29 -13.68
CA ILE A 305 8.67 -7.59 -13.42
C ILE A 305 8.85 -8.48 -14.65
N LEU A 306 8.58 -7.96 -15.85
CA LEU A 306 8.66 -8.65 -17.13
C LEU A 306 10.12 -8.76 -17.66
N THR A 307 11.08 -8.97 -16.76
CA THR A 307 12.47 -9.31 -17.13
C THR A 307 12.60 -10.65 -17.84
N VAL A 308 11.54 -11.45 -17.80
CA VAL A 308 11.41 -12.69 -18.56
C VAL A 308 11.01 -12.32 -19.99
N ASN A 309 12.01 -12.21 -20.87
CA ASN A 309 11.85 -12.04 -22.31
C ASN A 309 11.40 -13.32 -23.03
N ASP A 310 10.95 -14.33 -22.28
CA ASP A 310 10.50 -15.59 -22.86
C ASP A 310 9.21 -15.34 -23.66
N ARG A 311 9.33 -15.38 -24.98
CA ARG A 311 8.20 -15.22 -25.91
C ARG A 311 7.27 -16.45 -25.88
N ALA A 312 7.69 -17.57 -25.30
CA ALA A 312 6.90 -18.78 -25.26
C ALA A 312 5.79 -18.75 -24.20
N THR A 313 5.99 -18.00 -23.10
CA THR A 313 4.99 -17.93 -22.01
C THR A 313 3.95 -16.84 -22.23
N ARG A 314 2.67 -17.21 -22.08
CA ARG A 314 1.53 -16.29 -22.11
C ARG A 314 1.30 -15.63 -20.75
N ALA A 315 1.92 -16.12 -19.69
CA ALA A 315 1.76 -15.63 -18.32
C ALA A 315 3.03 -14.96 -17.78
N LYS A 316 3.54 -13.94 -18.48
CA LYS A 316 4.82 -13.26 -18.15
C LYS A 316 4.92 -12.80 -16.68
N LEU A 317 3.84 -12.24 -16.11
CA LEU A 317 3.80 -11.85 -14.68
C LEU A 317 3.98 -13.07 -13.75
N SER A 318 3.25 -14.16 -14.01
CA SER A 318 3.37 -15.38 -13.22
C SER A 318 4.77 -15.98 -13.36
N SER A 319 5.34 -15.97 -14.57
CA SER A 319 6.72 -16.43 -14.83
C SER A 319 7.76 -15.63 -14.06
N ALA A 320 7.58 -14.31 -13.94
CA ALA A 320 8.44 -13.46 -13.11
C ALA A 320 8.35 -13.80 -11.61
N MET A 321 7.13 -14.07 -11.10
CA MET A 321 6.93 -14.47 -9.71
C MET A 321 7.50 -15.86 -9.41
N VAL A 322 7.40 -16.80 -10.36
CA VAL A 322 8.05 -18.11 -10.29
C VAL A 322 9.57 -17.95 -10.22
N LYS A 323 10.15 -17.11 -11.10
CA LYS A 323 11.58 -16.82 -11.07
C LYS A 323 12.05 -16.26 -9.71
N ARG A 324 11.30 -15.31 -9.13
CA ARG A 324 11.59 -14.78 -7.79
C ARG A 324 11.55 -15.87 -6.70
N PHE A 325 10.61 -16.80 -6.80
CA PHE A 325 10.52 -17.93 -5.87
C PHE A 325 11.73 -18.86 -5.98
N ASP A 326 12.16 -19.18 -7.21
CA ASP A 326 13.33 -20.03 -7.47
C ASP A 326 14.64 -19.36 -7.02
N GLU A 327 14.81 -18.06 -7.29
CA GLU A 327 15.94 -17.25 -6.81
C GLU A 327 15.98 -17.24 -5.28
N HIS A 328 14.84 -16.98 -4.64
CA HIS A 328 14.74 -17.02 -3.18
C HIS A 328 15.12 -18.40 -2.60
N LYS A 329 14.71 -19.51 -3.24
CA LYS A 329 15.10 -20.87 -2.82
C LYS A 329 16.62 -21.08 -2.92
N ALA A 330 17.24 -20.64 -4.01
CA ALA A 330 18.68 -20.75 -4.23
C ALA A 330 19.49 -19.89 -3.24
N ASP A 331 19.05 -18.64 -3.03
CA ASP A 331 19.68 -17.69 -2.12
C ASP A 331 19.54 -18.15 -0.67
N LEU A 332 18.38 -18.67 -0.27
CA LEU A 332 18.18 -19.23 1.07
C LEU A 332 19.09 -20.43 1.33
N ALA A 333 19.27 -21.31 0.34
CA ALA A 333 20.18 -22.45 0.47
C ALA A 333 21.64 -21.98 0.65
N THR A 334 22.03 -20.94 -0.09
CA THR A 334 23.35 -20.30 0.02
C THR A 334 23.53 -19.62 1.37
N LEU A 335 22.53 -18.88 1.83
CA LEU A 335 22.52 -18.20 3.12
C LEU A 335 22.61 -19.21 4.28
N LYS A 336 21.83 -20.30 4.24
CA LYS A 336 21.89 -21.36 5.25
C LYS A 336 23.28 -22.00 5.33
N LYS A 337 23.93 -22.22 4.18
CA LYS A 337 25.32 -22.71 4.14
C LYS A 337 26.28 -21.67 4.73
N PHE A 338 26.17 -20.41 4.34
CA PHE A 338 27.00 -19.32 4.84
C PHE A 338 26.92 -19.19 6.37
N VAL A 339 25.71 -19.13 6.93
CA VAL A 339 25.51 -18.99 8.39
C VAL A 339 26.06 -20.22 9.11
N LYS A 340 25.79 -21.45 8.62
CA LYS A 340 26.36 -22.67 9.24
C LYS A 340 27.89 -22.68 9.26
N THR A 341 28.53 -22.16 8.22
CA THR A 341 30.00 -22.17 8.10
C THR A 341 30.66 -21.04 8.88
N HIS A 342 30.09 -19.84 8.84
CA HIS A 342 30.77 -18.62 9.32
C HIS A 342 30.15 -18.01 10.58
N LEU A 343 28.89 -18.31 10.88
CA LEU A 343 28.13 -17.76 12.00
C LEU A 343 27.27 -18.85 12.69
N PRO A 344 27.87 -19.99 13.10
CA PRO A 344 27.10 -21.14 13.60
C PRO A 344 26.26 -20.79 14.84
N ASP A 345 26.79 -19.95 15.73
CA ASP A 345 26.11 -19.51 16.96
C ASP A 345 24.87 -18.66 16.68
N GLU A 346 24.77 -18.06 15.49
CA GLU A 346 23.64 -17.22 15.08
C GLU A 346 22.60 -18.02 14.28
N TYR A 347 22.81 -19.32 14.03
CA TYR A 347 21.89 -20.12 13.21
C TYR A 347 20.47 -20.13 13.78
N GLU A 348 20.34 -20.28 15.10
CA GLU A 348 19.05 -20.27 15.79
C GLU A 348 18.37 -18.89 15.69
N THR A 349 19.13 -17.81 15.93
CA THR A 349 18.67 -16.42 15.76
C THR A 349 18.17 -16.15 14.33
N PHE A 350 18.86 -16.70 13.32
CA PHE A 350 18.49 -16.52 11.93
C PHE A 350 17.27 -17.34 11.51
N PHE A 351 17.20 -18.63 11.85
CA PHE A 351 16.27 -19.55 11.19
C PHE A 351 15.26 -20.23 12.11
N VAL A 352 15.28 -19.96 13.42
CA VAL A 352 14.41 -20.63 14.40
C VAL A 352 13.64 -19.63 15.25
N ASP A 353 14.29 -18.59 15.79
CA ASP A 353 13.63 -17.64 16.68
C ASP A 353 12.79 -16.60 15.91
N ALA A 354 11.47 -16.80 15.87
CA ALA A 354 10.53 -15.90 15.20
C ALA A 354 10.34 -14.54 15.91
N LYS A 355 10.91 -14.34 17.11
CA LYS A 355 10.89 -13.03 17.80
C LYS A 355 12.02 -12.11 17.35
N GLN A 356 13.03 -12.66 16.68
CA GLN A 356 14.15 -11.90 16.14
C GLN A 356 13.88 -11.51 14.70
N ASP A 357 14.54 -10.45 14.24
CA ASP A 357 14.45 -9.98 12.86
C ASP A 357 15.23 -10.87 11.87
N GLY A 358 15.49 -12.12 12.24
CA GLY A 358 16.02 -13.16 11.37
C GLY A 358 15.01 -13.64 10.33
N TYR A 359 15.41 -14.65 9.57
CA TYR A 359 14.57 -15.28 8.56
C TYR A 359 13.29 -15.90 9.15
N ALA A 360 13.34 -16.47 10.36
CA ALA A 360 12.15 -16.98 11.04
C ALA A 360 11.14 -15.85 11.36
N GLY A 361 11.60 -14.72 11.90
CA GLY A 361 10.73 -13.57 12.16
C GLY A 361 10.17 -12.94 10.88
N TYR A 362 10.92 -13.02 9.77
CA TYR A 362 10.45 -12.55 8.45
C TYR A 362 9.37 -13.44 7.84
N ILE A 363 9.42 -14.77 8.03
CA ILE A 363 8.46 -15.72 7.46
C ILE A 363 7.24 -15.92 8.37
N ASP A 364 7.48 -16.17 9.66
CA ASP A 364 6.46 -16.60 10.62
C ASP A 364 6.10 -15.51 11.65
N GLY A 365 6.92 -14.46 11.75
CA GLY A 365 6.75 -13.36 12.68
C GLY A 365 6.12 -12.11 12.05
N GLY A 366 6.53 -10.94 12.56
CA GLY A 366 6.07 -9.63 12.09
C GLY A 366 7.16 -8.78 11.44
N THR A 367 8.36 -9.34 11.23
CA THR A 367 9.52 -8.61 10.74
C THR A 367 9.31 -8.21 9.28
N THR A 368 9.46 -6.92 9.01
CA THR A 368 9.39 -6.40 7.64
C THR A 368 10.65 -6.76 6.84
N GLN A 369 10.56 -6.75 5.52
CA GLN A 369 11.72 -6.97 4.64
C GLN A 369 12.88 -6.00 4.95
N ALA A 370 12.58 -4.75 5.30
CA ALA A 370 13.57 -3.74 5.63
C ALA A 370 14.31 -4.03 6.95
N GLU A 371 13.57 -4.49 7.97
CA GLU A 371 14.13 -4.92 9.25
C GLU A 371 15.00 -6.16 9.07
N PHE A 372 14.52 -7.17 8.33
CA PHE A 372 15.30 -8.37 8.02
C PHE A 372 16.62 -8.03 7.31
N TYR A 373 16.60 -7.13 6.32
CA TYR A 373 17.82 -6.70 5.64
C TYR A 373 18.77 -5.90 6.53
N THR A 374 18.23 -5.14 7.48
CA THR A 374 19.05 -4.40 8.45
C THR A 374 19.71 -5.37 9.41
N PHE A 375 18.94 -6.30 9.97
CA PHE A 375 19.43 -7.38 10.83
C PHE A 375 20.50 -8.22 10.16
N PHE A 376 20.23 -8.68 8.92
CA PHE A 376 21.20 -9.47 8.16
C PHE A 376 22.52 -8.71 7.98
N LYS A 377 22.46 -7.44 7.53
CA LYS A 377 23.66 -6.61 7.36
C LYS A 377 24.45 -6.45 8.66
N GLU A 378 23.78 -6.23 9.78
CA GLU A 378 24.44 -6.07 11.08
C GLU A 378 25.17 -7.34 11.51
N LYS A 379 24.54 -8.51 11.37
CA LYS A 379 25.13 -9.80 11.71
C LYS A 379 26.27 -10.20 10.76
N THR A 380 26.22 -9.81 9.49
CA THR A 380 27.29 -10.11 8.52
C THR A 380 28.43 -9.09 8.50
N LYS A 381 28.31 -7.93 9.17
CA LYS A 381 29.40 -6.93 9.24
C LYS A 381 30.68 -7.49 9.87
N TRP A 382 30.54 -8.39 10.84
CA TRP A 382 31.67 -8.98 11.57
C TRP A 382 32.51 -9.96 10.73
N THR A 383 31.95 -10.55 9.68
CA THR A 383 32.68 -11.49 8.81
C THR A 383 33.55 -10.80 7.74
N CYS A 384 33.28 -9.54 7.39
CA CYS A 384 34.10 -8.79 6.42
C CYS A 384 35.33 -8.10 7.04
N GLY A 385 35.43 -8.02 8.38
CA GLY A 385 36.57 -7.40 9.06
C GLY A 385 37.75 -8.35 9.33
N SER A 386 37.57 -9.66 9.15
CA SER A 386 38.50 -10.68 9.66
C SER A 386 39.43 -11.29 8.62
N SER A 387 39.41 -10.80 7.37
CA SER A 387 40.30 -11.28 6.29
C SER A 387 41.36 -10.28 5.86
N VAL A 388 41.74 -9.36 6.76
CA VAL A 388 42.97 -8.56 6.64
C VAL A 388 43.70 -8.63 7.97
N VAL A 389 44.33 -9.77 8.27
CA VAL A 389 45.63 -9.94 8.94
C VAL A 389 45.89 -11.46 8.99
N SER A 390 46.63 -11.96 8.00
CA SER A 390 47.72 -12.94 8.13
C SER A 390 48.31 -13.21 6.76
#